data_AF-A0A2N2R473-F1
#
_entry.id   AF-A0A2N2R473-F1
#
_cell.length_a   1.000
_cell.length_b   1.000
_cell.length_c   1.000
_cell.angle_alpha   90.00
_cell.angle_beta   90.00
_cell.angle_gamma   90.00
#
_symmetry.space_group_name_H-M   'P 1'
#
loop_
_entity.id
_entity.type
_entity.pdbx_description
1 polymer ?
#
loop_
_entity_poly.entity_id
_entity_poly.type
_entity_poly.pdbx_seq_one_letter_code
_entity_poly.pdbx_strand_id
1 'polypeptide(L)'
;MKNYRVEFPLEYCALRFLLQWLRSEEALYQAISSAPSDKDIRSALAYFQVSRNFKGLSKEPGKVAFIRKALISVRSKKALSPEKKVEKLTQCLESEFKQFNLSAASKLLWLSFREPFVIYDNRAVEALSKKLRREFSRRDYAEYSAAWRSEYAAVESEIEYAASQLPKGRIFMPSCRLTDRELLQLAKMPWFKERVFDIYLWEVGGDG
;
A
#
# COMPACT_ATOMS: atom_id res chain seq x y z
N MET A 1 -17.81 -6.77 25.29
CA MET A 1 -17.13 -5.75 24.46
C MET A 1 -15.65 -6.05 24.46
N LYS A 2 -15.05 -6.38 23.31
CA LYS A 2 -13.59 -6.49 23.21
C LYS A 2 -13.04 -5.05 23.22
N ASN A 3 -12.32 -4.69 24.27
CA ASN A 3 -11.56 -3.44 24.31
C ASN A 3 -10.45 -3.54 23.26
N TYR A 4 -10.68 -2.97 22.08
CA TYR A 4 -9.62 -2.71 21.11
C TYR A 4 -8.73 -1.63 21.71
N ARG A 5 -7.66 -2.02 22.41
CA ARG A 5 -6.57 -1.09 22.69
C ARG A 5 -5.86 -0.86 21.37
N VAL A 6 -6.09 0.31 20.79
CA VAL A 6 -5.28 0.83 19.70
C VAL A 6 -3.83 0.89 20.21
N GLU A 7 -2.99 -0.07 19.81
CA GLU A 7 -1.60 -0.17 20.28
C GLU A 7 -0.75 1.04 19.86
N PHE A 8 -1.12 1.71 18.76
CA PHE A 8 -0.44 2.88 18.22
C PHE A 8 -1.44 4.00 17.87
N PRO A 9 -1.23 5.25 18.32
CA PRO A 9 -2.15 6.35 18.04
C PRO A 9 -2.40 6.53 16.53
N LEU A 10 -3.66 6.60 16.13
CA LEU A 10 -4.03 6.73 14.71
C LEU A 10 -3.67 8.12 14.16
N GLU A 11 -3.63 9.15 15.02
CA GLU A 11 -3.14 10.49 14.67
C GLU A 11 -1.66 10.46 14.26
N TYR A 12 -0.86 9.66 14.99
CA TYR A 12 0.54 9.42 14.62
C TYR A 12 0.64 8.71 13.27
N CYS A 13 -0.19 7.68 13.03
CA CYS A 13 -0.22 6.96 11.76
C CYS A 13 -0.63 7.87 10.60
N ALA A 14 -1.61 8.74 10.80
CA ALA A 14 -2.07 9.72 9.81
C ALA A 14 -0.96 10.73 9.46
N LEU A 15 -0.29 11.27 10.48
CA LEU A 15 0.82 12.20 10.28
C LEU A 15 2.01 11.54 9.58
N ARG A 16 2.35 10.31 9.98
CA ARG A 16 3.41 9.51 9.37
C ARG A 16 3.09 9.21 7.91
N PHE A 17 1.83 8.86 7.59
CA PHE A 17 1.42 8.64 6.21
C PHE A 17 1.50 9.93 5.38
N LEU A 18 1.00 11.05 5.89
CA LEU A 18 1.09 12.34 5.19
C LEU A 18 2.54 12.70 4.85
N LEU A 19 3.47 12.48 5.78
CA LEU A 19 4.91 12.67 5.55
C LEU A 19 5.45 11.75 4.45
N GLN A 20 5.07 10.47 4.43
CA GLN A 20 5.48 9.53 3.39
C GLN A 20 4.90 9.90 2.01
N TRP A 21 3.63 10.30 1.98
CA TRP A 21 2.94 10.72 0.77
C TRP A 21 3.65 11.91 0.12
N LEU A 22 3.82 13.00 0.87
CA LEU A 22 4.42 14.24 0.37
C LEU A 22 5.91 14.09 0.00
N ARG A 23 6.65 13.18 0.65
CA ARG A 23 8.07 12.97 0.36
C ARG A 23 8.31 12.05 -0.83
N SER A 24 7.44 11.07 -1.08
CA SER A 24 7.77 10.00 -2.01
C SER A 24 6.56 9.38 -2.72
N GLU A 25 5.52 8.94 -1.99
CA GLU A 25 4.47 8.14 -2.63
C GLU A 25 3.64 8.94 -3.65
N GLU A 26 3.49 10.26 -3.49
CA GLU A 26 2.81 11.10 -4.48
C GLU A 26 3.53 11.07 -5.83
N ALA A 27 4.83 11.33 -5.83
CA ALA A 27 5.64 11.32 -7.06
C ALA A 27 5.68 9.93 -7.70
N LEU A 28 5.77 8.87 -6.90
CA LEU A 28 5.72 7.49 -7.38
C LEU A 28 4.34 7.16 -7.98
N TYR A 29 3.25 7.59 -7.35
CA TYR A 29 1.90 7.41 -7.89
C TYR A 29 1.75 8.10 -9.25
N GLN A 30 2.20 9.35 -9.39
CA GLN A 30 2.13 10.07 -10.68
C GLN A 30 2.96 9.35 -11.79
N ALA A 31 4.14 8.87 -11.43
CA ALA A 31 5.01 8.14 -12.36
C ALA A 31 4.43 6.77 -12.77
N ILE A 32 3.83 6.03 -11.82
CA ILE A 32 3.33 4.68 -12.05
C ILE A 32 1.93 4.64 -12.68
N SER A 33 1.04 5.54 -12.28
CA SER A 33 -0.35 5.62 -12.75
C SER A 33 -0.47 6.10 -14.21
N SER A 34 0.55 6.74 -14.76
CA SER A 34 0.60 7.16 -16.16
C SER A 34 1.19 6.05 -17.04
N ALA A 35 2.20 6.36 -17.84
CA ALA A 35 2.97 5.43 -18.65
C ALA A 35 4.35 5.22 -17.99
N PRO A 36 4.48 4.33 -16.99
CA PRO A 36 5.70 4.19 -16.22
C PRO A 36 6.88 3.85 -17.11
N SER A 37 8.04 4.44 -16.85
CA SER A 37 9.32 4.01 -17.41
C SER A 37 9.93 2.86 -16.59
N ASP A 38 10.97 2.23 -17.12
CA ASP A 38 11.73 1.22 -16.36
C ASP A 38 12.37 1.82 -15.09
N LYS A 39 12.75 3.10 -15.12
CA LYS A 39 13.28 3.83 -13.95
C LYS A 39 12.22 3.99 -12.86
N ASP A 40 10.98 4.25 -13.25
CA ASP A 40 9.87 4.43 -12.31
C ASP A 40 9.54 3.12 -11.61
N ILE A 41 9.53 2.01 -12.36
CA ILE A 41 9.35 0.66 -11.79
C ILE A 41 10.48 0.34 -10.81
N ARG A 42 11.75 0.61 -11.16
CA ARG A 42 12.87 0.40 -10.22
C ARG A 42 12.71 1.23 -8.95
N SER A 43 12.32 2.49 -9.08
CA SER A 43 12.12 3.41 -7.96
C SER A 43 11.00 2.93 -7.04
N ALA A 44 9.86 2.50 -7.60
CA ALA A 44 8.74 1.95 -6.84
C ALA A 44 9.11 0.65 -6.09
N LEU A 45 9.80 -0.28 -6.76
CA LEU A 45 10.24 -1.53 -6.14
C LEU A 45 11.29 -1.30 -5.03
N ALA A 46 12.16 -0.31 -5.21
CA ALA A 46 13.15 0.08 -4.21
C ALA A 46 12.49 0.76 -3.01
N TYR A 47 11.55 1.69 -3.24
CA TYR A 47 10.81 2.39 -2.19
C TYR A 47 10.15 1.41 -1.21
N PHE A 48 9.44 0.42 -1.74
CA PHE A 48 8.80 -0.61 -0.92
C PHE A 48 9.73 -1.76 -0.49
N GLN A 49 11.02 -1.67 -0.80
CA GLN A 49 12.04 -2.69 -0.47
C GLN A 49 11.70 -4.11 -0.96
N VAL A 50 10.99 -4.20 -2.09
CA VAL A 50 10.61 -5.47 -2.73
C VAL A 50 11.52 -5.84 -3.91
N SER A 51 12.43 -4.95 -4.32
CA SER A 51 13.39 -5.19 -5.41
C SER A 51 14.26 -6.43 -5.18
N ARG A 52 14.64 -6.71 -3.92
CA ARG A 52 15.44 -7.89 -3.52
C ARG A 52 14.77 -9.24 -3.81
N ASN A 53 13.45 -9.25 -4.01
CA ASN A 53 12.67 -10.45 -4.34
C ASN A 53 12.71 -10.80 -5.84
N PHE A 54 13.49 -10.08 -6.64
CA PHE A 54 13.56 -10.27 -8.08
C PHE A 54 15.00 -10.58 -8.49
N LYS A 55 15.30 -11.87 -8.69
CA LYS A 55 16.61 -12.31 -9.18
C LYS A 55 16.88 -11.70 -10.57
N GLY A 56 18.10 -11.19 -10.76
CA GLY A 56 18.54 -10.60 -12.04
C GLY A 56 18.02 -9.18 -12.31
N LEU A 57 17.18 -8.59 -11.45
CA LEU A 57 16.54 -7.29 -11.71
C LEU A 57 17.54 -6.15 -12.02
N SER A 58 18.70 -6.12 -11.34
CA SER A 58 19.75 -5.12 -11.57
C SER A 58 20.69 -5.46 -12.73
N LYS A 59 20.81 -6.74 -13.10
CA LYS A 59 21.80 -7.23 -14.07
C LYS A 59 21.22 -7.35 -15.48
N GLU A 60 19.92 -7.58 -15.59
CA GLU A 60 19.24 -7.87 -16.85
C GLU A 60 18.22 -6.77 -17.17
N PRO A 61 18.50 -5.88 -18.15
CA PRO A 61 17.58 -4.80 -18.53
C PRO A 61 16.17 -5.30 -18.88
N GLY A 62 16.07 -6.47 -19.51
CA GLY A 62 14.79 -7.08 -19.92
C GLY A 62 13.84 -7.40 -18.76
N LYS A 63 14.36 -7.66 -17.55
CA LYS A 63 13.54 -8.04 -16.39
C LYS A 63 12.64 -6.91 -15.91
N VAL A 64 13.13 -5.68 -15.88
CA VAL A 64 12.30 -4.53 -15.49
C VAL A 64 11.28 -4.19 -16.58
N ALA A 65 11.70 -4.24 -17.85
CA ALA A 65 10.78 -4.07 -18.96
C ALA A 65 9.66 -5.13 -18.95
N PHE A 66 9.96 -6.36 -18.52
CA PHE A 66 8.94 -7.39 -18.31
C PHE A 66 7.92 -6.99 -17.23
N ILE A 67 8.38 -6.58 -16.03
CA ILE A 67 7.49 -6.13 -14.95
C ILE A 67 6.59 -4.98 -15.43
N ARG A 68 7.18 -4.01 -16.12
CA ARG A 68 6.45 -2.87 -16.69
C ARG A 68 5.37 -3.32 -17.67
N LYS A 69 5.71 -4.18 -18.63
CA LYS A 69 4.76 -4.72 -19.62
C LYS A 69 3.65 -5.53 -18.96
N ALA A 70 3.99 -6.37 -17.98
CA ALA A 70 3.02 -7.15 -17.21
C ALA A 70 2.05 -6.24 -16.44
N LEU A 71 2.56 -5.20 -15.78
CA LEU A 71 1.74 -4.21 -15.09
C LEU A 71 0.77 -3.52 -16.06
N ILE A 72 1.28 -2.97 -17.18
CA ILE A 72 0.43 -2.31 -18.19
C ILE A 72 -0.64 -3.26 -18.73
N SER A 73 -0.27 -4.52 -19.02
CA SER A 73 -1.20 -5.54 -19.52
C SER A 73 -2.29 -5.90 -18.51
N VAL A 74 -1.98 -5.97 -17.22
CA VAL A 74 -2.99 -6.24 -16.17
C VAL A 74 -3.87 -5.01 -15.95
N ARG A 75 -3.30 -3.80 -15.95
CA ARG A 75 -4.04 -2.54 -15.78
C ARG A 75 -5.14 -2.36 -16.83
N SER A 76 -4.89 -2.73 -18.07
CA SER A 76 -5.85 -2.57 -19.18
C SER A 76 -7.05 -3.52 -19.11
N LYS A 77 -7.01 -4.56 -18.26
CA LYS A 77 -8.09 -5.55 -18.13
C LYS A 77 -9.22 -5.04 -17.24
N LYS A 78 -10.12 -4.23 -17.81
CA LYS A 78 -11.25 -3.61 -17.09
C LYS A 78 -12.23 -4.62 -16.48
N ALA A 79 -12.39 -5.79 -17.08
CA ALA A 79 -13.34 -6.83 -16.61
C ALA A 79 -12.86 -7.61 -15.39
N LEU A 80 -11.59 -7.52 -15.00
CA LEU A 80 -11.07 -8.24 -13.84
C LEU A 80 -11.36 -7.47 -12.54
N SER A 81 -11.77 -8.21 -11.51
CA SER A 81 -11.82 -7.68 -10.15
C SER A 81 -10.42 -7.25 -9.67
N PRO A 82 -10.33 -6.39 -8.64
CA PRO A 82 -9.06 -5.97 -8.05
C PRO A 82 -8.19 -7.16 -7.61
N GLU A 83 -8.78 -8.13 -6.95
CA GLU A 83 -8.11 -9.35 -6.46
C GLU A 83 -7.57 -10.16 -7.64
N LYS A 84 -8.38 -10.34 -8.70
CA LYS A 84 -7.96 -11.03 -9.91
C LYS A 84 -6.84 -10.31 -10.66
N LYS A 85 -6.77 -8.98 -10.58
CA LYS A 85 -5.62 -8.22 -11.11
C LYS A 85 -4.36 -8.49 -10.30
N VAL A 86 -4.44 -8.51 -8.97
CA VAL A 86 -3.28 -8.82 -8.11
C VAL A 86 -2.80 -10.25 -8.33
N GLU A 87 -3.71 -11.23 -8.36
CA GLU A 87 -3.39 -12.62 -8.67
C GLU A 87 -2.72 -12.73 -10.05
N LYS A 88 -3.30 -12.09 -11.08
CA LYS A 88 -2.78 -12.17 -12.45
C LYS A 88 -1.39 -11.56 -12.57
N LEU A 89 -1.16 -10.40 -11.94
CA LEU A 89 0.16 -9.78 -11.92
C LEU A 89 1.15 -10.67 -11.17
N THR A 90 0.75 -11.26 -10.05
CA THR A 90 1.59 -12.17 -9.27
C THR A 90 2.00 -13.39 -10.09
N GLN A 91 1.08 -14.01 -10.82
CA GLN A 91 1.37 -15.12 -11.74
C GLN A 91 2.34 -14.72 -12.86
N CYS A 92 2.18 -13.52 -13.44
CA CYS A 92 3.13 -13.01 -14.42
C CYS A 92 4.54 -12.88 -13.83
N LEU A 93 4.65 -12.29 -12.63
CA LEU A 93 5.93 -12.16 -11.94
C LEU A 93 6.54 -13.53 -11.58
N GLU A 94 5.73 -14.47 -11.10
CA GLU A 94 6.18 -15.81 -10.77
C GLU A 94 6.71 -16.55 -12.01
N SER A 95 6.07 -16.41 -13.16
CA SER A 95 6.51 -17.07 -14.39
C SER A 95 7.94 -16.68 -14.81
N GLU A 96 8.32 -15.42 -14.58
CA GLU A 96 9.59 -14.83 -15.01
C GLU A 96 10.69 -14.91 -13.94
N PHE A 97 10.31 -14.77 -12.67
CA PHE A 97 11.25 -14.70 -11.55
C PHE A 97 11.28 -15.95 -10.68
N LYS A 98 10.40 -16.93 -10.95
CA LYS A 98 10.21 -18.16 -10.17
C LYS A 98 9.95 -17.90 -8.69
N GLN A 99 9.30 -16.78 -8.39
CA GLN A 99 8.96 -16.35 -7.04
C GLN A 99 7.56 -15.74 -7.01
N PHE A 100 6.70 -16.31 -6.16
CA PHE A 100 5.36 -15.80 -5.90
C PHE A 100 5.43 -14.52 -5.06
N ASN A 101 5.11 -13.37 -5.65
CA ASN A 101 5.37 -12.04 -5.06
C ASN A 101 4.11 -11.16 -4.99
N LEU A 102 3.14 -11.59 -4.16
CA LEU A 102 1.91 -10.83 -3.87
C LEU A 102 2.19 -9.40 -3.39
N SER A 103 3.23 -9.24 -2.57
CA SER A 103 3.58 -7.93 -2.02
C SER A 103 3.93 -6.94 -3.13
N ALA A 104 4.84 -7.31 -4.04
CA ALA A 104 5.18 -6.43 -5.15
C ALA A 104 3.99 -6.16 -6.09
N ALA A 105 3.17 -7.19 -6.39
CA ALA A 105 2.02 -7.04 -7.25
C ALA A 105 0.99 -6.05 -6.68
N SER A 106 0.59 -6.23 -5.41
CA SER A 106 -0.37 -5.36 -4.73
C SER A 106 0.13 -3.91 -4.63
N LYS A 107 1.41 -3.70 -4.31
CA LYS A 107 2.04 -2.37 -4.21
C LYS A 107 2.13 -1.63 -5.54
N LEU A 108 2.49 -2.32 -6.62
CA LEU A 108 2.51 -1.72 -7.96
C LEU A 108 1.10 -1.35 -8.45
N LEU A 109 0.10 -2.18 -8.15
CA LEU A 109 -1.29 -1.88 -8.47
C LEU A 109 -1.85 -0.74 -7.61
N TRP A 110 -1.50 -0.68 -6.33
CA TRP A 110 -1.80 0.47 -5.48
C TRP A 110 -1.15 1.76 -6.02
N LEU A 111 0.12 1.76 -6.42
CA LEU A 111 0.71 2.94 -7.07
C LEU A 111 0.08 3.26 -8.45
N SER A 112 -0.60 2.30 -9.08
CA SER A 112 -1.26 2.53 -10.37
C SER A 112 -2.65 3.14 -10.24
N PHE A 113 -3.37 2.85 -9.16
CA PHE A 113 -4.79 3.19 -9.00
C PHE A 113 -5.16 3.77 -7.63
N ARG A 114 -4.38 3.42 -6.60
CA ARG A 114 -4.66 3.52 -5.15
C ARG A 114 -5.82 2.62 -4.76
N GLU A 115 -7.04 3.05 -5.07
CA GLU A 115 -8.24 2.26 -4.87
C GLU A 115 -8.53 1.33 -6.05
N PRO A 116 -9.16 0.18 -5.82
CA PRO A 116 -9.54 -0.41 -4.52
C PRO A 116 -8.49 -1.45 -4.03
N PHE A 117 -7.19 -1.21 -4.28
CA PHE A 117 -6.14 -2.20 -4.02
C PHE A 117 -5.59 -2.06 -2.60
N VAL A 118 -5.65 -3.13 -1.82
CA VAL A 118 -5.02 -3.18 -0.49
C VAL A 118 -3.56 -3.61 -0.63
N ILE A 119 -2.63 -2.96 0.07
CA ILE A 119 -1.23 -3.37 0.05
C ILE A 119 -1.05 -4.66 0.86
N TYR A 120 -0.49 -5.68 0.21
CA TYR A 120 -0.03 -6.89 0.86
C TYR A 120 1.39 -6.66 1.37
N ASP A 121 1.55 -6.52 2.69
CA ASP A 121 2.86 -6.37 3.35
C ASP A 121 3.04 -7.42 4.43
N ASN A 122 4.25 -7.93 4.62
CA ASN A 122 4.51 -8.94 5.63
C ASN A 122 4.16 -8.44 7.03
N ARG A 123 4.43 -7.18 7.37
CA ARG A 123 4.05 -6.65 8.69
C ARG A 123 2.54 -6.55 8.85
N ALA A 124 1.82 -6.12 7.81
CA ALA A 124 0.36 -6.13 7.85
C ALA A 124 -0.21 -7.55 8.01
N VAL A 125 0.38 -8.55 7.33
CA VAL A 125 0.04 -9.97 7.51
C VAL A 125 0.30 -10.44 8.94
N GLU A 126 1.45 -10.09 9.54
CA GLU A 126 1.78 -10.45 10.92
C GLU A 126 0.81 -9.77 11.92
N ALA A 127 0.48 -8.49 11.73
CA ALA A 127 -0.50 -7.76 12.53
C ALA A 127 -1.88 -8.44 12.47
N LEU A 128 -2.41 -8.67 11.26
CA LEU A 128 -3.72 -9.28 11.08
C LEU A 128 -3.77 -10.71 11.64
N SER A 129 -2.78 -11.54 11.34
CA SER A 129 -2.80 -12.96 11.72
C SER A 129 -2.46 -13.22 13.19
N LYS A 130 -1.43 -12.57 13.75
CA LYS A 130 -0.96 -12.87 15.11
C LYS A 130 -1.56 -11.98 16.17
N LYS A 131 -1.70 -10.68 15.89
CA LYS A 131 -2.14 -9.69 16.88
C LYS A 131 -3.66 -9.57 16.89
N LEU A 132 -4.24 -9.43 15.70
CA LEU A 132 -5.69 -9.30 15.51
C LEU A 132 -6.41 -10.66 15.33
N ARG A 133 -5.64 -11.75 15.22
CA ARG A 133 -6.12 -13.14 15.20
C ARG A 133 -7.12 -13.41 14.08
N ARG A 134 -6.85 -12.86 12.89
CA ARG A 134 -7.61 -13.13 11.66
C ARG A 134 -7.04 -14.35 10.95
N GLU A 135 -7.94 -15.19 10.47
CA GLU A 135 -7.62 -16.37 9.70
C GLU A 135 -7.73 -16.07 8.21
N PHE A 136 -6.65 -16.30 7.48
CA PHE A 136 -6.58 -16.22 6.02
C PHE A 136 -5.33 -16.95 5.54
N SER A 137 -5.36 -17.45 4.32
CA SER A 137 -4.21 -18.02 3.64
C SER A 137 -3.24 -16.92 3.21
N ARG A 138 -1.96 -17.04 3.59
CA ARG A 138 -0.89 -16.12 3.14
C ARG A 138 -0.61 -16.18 1.63
N ARG A 139 -1.25 -17.10 0.91
CA ARG A 139 -1.19 -17.20 -0.56
C ARG A 139 -2.45 -16.70 -1.24
N ASP A 140 -3.52 -16.45 -0.47
CA ASP A 140 -4.78 -15.96 -1.00
C ASP A 140 -4.92 -14.47 -0.71
N TYR A 141 -4.78 -13.66 -1.76
CA TYR A 141 -4.92 -12.22 -1.64
C TYR A 141 -6.36 -11.79 -1.37
N ALA A 142 -7.37 -12.54 -1.83
CA ALA A 142 -8.77 -12.20 -1.60
C ALA A 142 -9.14 -12.40 -0.13
N GLU A 143 -8.71 -13.51 0.48
CA GLU A 143 -8.90 -13.73 1.92
C GLU A 143 -8.17 -12.68 2.76
N TYR A 144 -6.91 -12.35 2.41
CA TYR A 144 -6.17 -11.25 3.06
C TYR A 144 -6.89 -9.91 2.93
N SER A 145 -7.34 -9.55 1.73
CA SER A 145 -8.05 -8.30 1.44
C SER A 145 -9.36 -8.21 2.24
N ALA A 146 -10.10 -9.31 2.33
CA ALA A 146 -11.32 -9.38 3.13
C ALA A 146 -11.04 -9.19 4.63
N ALA A 147 -10.02 -9.87 5.17
CA ALA A 147 -9.62 -9.71 6.56
C ALA A 147 -9.17 -8.27 6.88
N TRP A 148 -8.37 -7.67 5.99
CA TRP A 148 -7.94 -6.29 6.09
C TRP A 148 -9.14 -5.32 6.07
N ARG A 149 -10.06 -5.48 5.13
CA ARG A 149 -11.24 -4.59 4.98
C ARG A 149 -12.18 -4.70 6.17
N SER A 150 -12.35 -5.91 6.72
CA SER A 150 -13.13 -6.10 7.94
C SER A 150 -12.54 -5.36 9.14
N GLU A 151 -11.21 -5.32 9.28
CA GLU A 151 -10.57 -4.60 10.39
C GLU A 151 -10.55 -3.09 10.15
N TYR A 152 -10.31 -2.65 8.92
CA TYR A 152 -10.43 -1.23 8.56
C TYR A 152 -11.82 -0.70 8.92
N ALA A 153 -12.89 -1.42 8.53
CA ALA A 153 -14.26 -1.03 8.83
C ALA A 153 -14.54 -0.92 10.33
N ALA A 154 -13.85 -1.70 11.17
CA ALA A 154 -14.03 -1.67 12.62
C ALA A 154 -13.40 -0.44 13.30
N VAL A 155 -12.45 0.24 12.63
CA VAL A 155 -11.74 1.42 13.16
C VAL A 155 -11.84 2.66 12.24
N GLU A 156 -12.73 2.62 11.24
CA GLU A 156 -12.82 3.66 10.23
C GLU A 156 -13.17 5.03 10.83
N SER A 157 -14.08 5.07 11.81
CA SER A 157 -14.46 6.31 12.49
C SER A 157 -13.30 6.96 13.22
N GLU A 158 -12.46 6.16 13.86
CA GLU A 158 -11.29 6.60 14.60
C GLU A 158 -10.18 7.09 13.64
N ILE A 159 -10.03 6.44 12.49
CA ILE A 159 -9.14 6.92 11.42
C ILE A 159 -9.64 8.24 10.85
N GLU A 160 -10.94 8.38 10.60
CA GLU A 160 -11.52 9.63 10.10
C GLU A 160 -11.32 10.77 11.10
N TYR A 161 -11.55 10.50 12.39
CA TYR A 161 -11.24 11.44 13.45
C TYR A 161 -9.76 11.82 13.43
N ALA A 162 -8.85 10.84 13.44
CA ALA A 162 -7.41 11.08 13.44
C ALA A 162 -6.94 11.90 12.22
N ALA A 163 -7.45 11.57 11.03
CA ALA A 163 -7.12 12.28 9.79
C ALA A 163 -7.63 13.73 9.81
N SER A 164 -8.77 14.00 10.46
CA SER A 164 -9.28 15.37 10.65
C SER A 164 -8.38 16.25 11.53
N GLN A 165 -7.50 15.63 12.36
CA GLN A 165 -6.58 16.35 13.23
C GLN A 165 -5.27 16.77 12.54
N LEU A 166 -5.04 16.37 11.27
CA LEU A 166 -3.80 16.68 10.55
C LEU A 166 -3.40 18.16 10.52
N PRO A 167 -4.32 19.14 10.35
CA PRO A 167 -3.96 20.56 10.42
C PRO A 167 -3.25 20.95 11.72
N LYS A 168 -3.62 20.35 12.86
CA LYS A 168 -2.97 20.61 14.16
C LYS A 168 -1.52 20.10 14.17
N GLY A 169 -1.25 18.99 13.49
CA GLY A 169 0.09 18.41 13.37
C GLY A 169 0.99 19.09 12.34
N ARG A 170 0.43 19.95 11.48
CA ARG A 170 1.15 20.63 10.39
C ARG A 170 2.35 21.45 10.89
N ILE A 171 2.28 22.00 12.10
CA ILE A 171 3.39 22.75 12.72
C ILE A 171 4.68 21.93 12.83
N PHE A 172 4.58 20.59 12.87
CA PHE A 172 5.71 19.68 12.90
C PHE A 172 6.18 19.25 11.50
N MET A 173 5.59 19.82 10.44
CA MET A 173 5.88 19.50 9.04
C MET A 173 6.26 20.76 8.25
N PRO A 174 7.45 21.35 8.45
CA PRO A 174 7.85 22.58 7.77
C PRO A 174 7.85 22.48 6.24
N SER A 175 8.01 21.27 5.70
CA SER A 175 7.97 20.99 4.25
C SER A 175 6.56 20.81 3.69
N CYS A 176 5.51 20.86 4.52
CA CYS A 176 4.13 20.68 4.08
C CYS A 176 3.63 21.94 3.37
N ARG A 177 3.51 21.84 2.04
CA ARG A 177 3.06 22.94 1.18
C ARG A 177 1.54 23.10 1.15
N LEU A 178 0.80 22.12 1.64
CA LEU A 178 -0.66 22.10 1.63
C LEU A 178 -1.22 23.02 2.71
N THR A 179 -2.23 23.81 2.36
CA THR A 179 -3.09 24.55 3.29
C THR A 179 -3.93 23.60 4.13
N ASP A 180 -4.48 24.09 5.24
CA ASP A 180 -5.35 23.28 6.12
C ASP A 180 -6.58 22.76 5.38
N ARG A 181 -7.12 23.57 4.45
CA ARG A 181 -8.22 23.15 3.57
C ARG A 181 -7.81 22.00 2.65
N GLU A 182 -6.66 22.10 1.99
CA GLU A 182 -6.15 21.05 1.10
C GLU A 182 -5.81 19.77 1.87
N LEU A 183 -5.25 19.90 3.08
CA LEU A 183 -5.00 18.77 3.97
C LEU A 183 -6.28 18.04 4.33
N LEU A 184 -7.33 18.78 4.73
CA LEU A 184 -8.62 18.17 5.06
C LEU A 184 -9.29 17.54 3.83
N GLN A 185 -9.10 18.10 2.63
CA GLN A 185 -9.59 17.48 1.39
C GLN A 185 -8.85 16.18 1.09
N LEU A 186 -7.53 16.17 1.22
CA LEU A 186 -6.70 14.98 1.04
C LEU A 186 -7.06 13.89 2.05
N ALA A 187 -7.21 14.27 3.33
CA ALA A 187 -7.52 13.39 4.44
C ALA A 187 -8.90 12.72 4.33
N LYS A 188 -9.84 13.35 3.62
CA LYS A 188 -11.18 12.80 3.35
C LYS A 188 -11.18 11.73 2.27
N MET A 189 -10.11 11.61 1.48
CA MET A 189 -10.06 10.62 0.42
C MET A 189 -10.03 9.20 1.01
N PRO A 190 -10.83 8.24 0.50
CA PRO A 190 -10.87 6.89 1.06
C PRO A 190 -9.50 6.22 1.05
N TRP A 191 -8.74 6.29 -0.06
CA TRP A 191 -7.38 5.73 -0.17
C TRP A 191 -6.42 6.31 0.86
N PHE A 192 -6.62 7.57 1.29
CA PHE A 192 -5.78 8.17 2.32
C PHE A 192 -6.03 7.48 3.65
N LYS A 193 -7.31 7.36 4.04
CA LYS A 193 -7.74 6.64 5.26
C LYS A 193 -7.30 5.17 5.23
N GLU A 194 -7.47 4.50 4.09
CA GLU A 194 -7.00 3.13 3.89
C GLU A 194 -5.48 3.02 4.13
N ARG A 195 -4.67 3.97 3.62
CA ARG A 195 -3.22 3.98 3.88
C ARG A 195 -2.85 4.35 5.32
N VAL A 196 -3.62 5.19 6.01
CA VAL A 196 -3.43 5.40 7.46
C VAL A 196 -3.55 4.06 8.20
N PHE A 197 -4.53 3.24 7.81
CA PHE A 197 -4.68 1.90 8.39
C PHE A 197 -3.52 0.97 8.04
N ASP A 198 -3.01 1.02 6.81
CA ASP A 198 -1.80 0.26 6.46
C ASP A 198 -0.59 0.65 7.32
N ILE A 199 -0.42 1.94 7.64
CA ILE A 199 0.63 2.40 8.56
C ILE A 199 0.38 1.86 9.97
N TYR A 200 -0.86 1.89 10.46
CA TYR A 200 -1.20 1.30 11.74
C TYR A 200 -0.85 -0.20 11.78
N LEU A 201 -1.24 -0.97 10.78
CA LEU A 201 -0.89 -2.40 10.67
C LEU A 201 0.61 -2.62 10.55
N TRP A 202 1.33 -1.70 9.89
CA TRP A 202 2.79 -1.74 9.84
C TRP A 202 3.37 -1.64 11.26
N GLU A 203 2.92 -0.68 12.08
CA GLU A 203 3.43 -0.52 13.44
C GLU A 203 3.06 -1.71 14.34
N VAL A 204 1.81 -2.17 14.31
CA VAL A 204 1.35 -3.35 15.08
C VAL A 204 2.11 -4.62 14.69
N GLY A 205 2.42 -4.77 13.41
CA GLY A 205 3.15 -5.90 12.87
C GLY A 205 4.67 -5.77 12.92
N GLY A 206 5.19 -4.63 13.37
CA GLY A 206 6.59 -4.47 13.70
C GLY A 206 6.87 -5.11 15.05
N ASP A 207 7.91 -5.93 15.13
CA ASP A 207 8.56 -6.15 16.42
C ASP A 207 9.17 -4.79 16.81
N GLY A 208 8.80 -4.27 17.98
CA GLY A 208 9.30 -2.98 18.49
C GLY A 208 10.82 -2.88 18.53
#